data_AF-A0A9P7KEH0-F1
#
_entry.id   AF-A0A9P7KEH0-F1
#
_cell.length_a   1.000
_cell.length_b   1.000
_cell.length_c   1.000
_cell.angle_alpha   90.00
_cell.angle_beta   90.00
_cell.angle_gamma   90.00
#
_symmetry.space_group_name_H-M   'P 1'
#
loop_
_entity.id
_entity.type
_entity.pdbx_description
1 polymer ?
#
loop_
_entity_poly.entity_id
_entity_poly.type
_entity_poly.pdbx_seq_one_letter_code
_entity_poly.pdbx_strand_id
1 'polypeptide(L)'
;MRWNRPEGNKGFVYHYDAILPLWDTGTRDFKLGNKKGSELVMRLQTTVRPDLFNPLGAYDGKKNLFSFQKYSVASEEICVEHLRLSDVRDLYKFKPHDPKIGLLRLFLRGVKVEVDLPSHFGKRPKTIKDVLENVGAIMFNKGAESVSIADHFATAHGRTIRQGSIGVRLGSDGIFPIAVLKTIQQLFKNRASPDVVREALEFSPPNPHRRLKAITDGWQELKYTSSPFLIGAGISVQPEPLHVEGRMLPSPKIRFGDRNERPGQWDVMRKKFFKPVRLGSWIVVDFANCERSVLNRFIDDLLKAMRERGMEASEPLAVERRPGNADVEDVLRRVGGEARARLILVILPESAAEVYRRTKRFGDIDQGVVTQCVKWSRKLAVDASQGRANQYHNNLLLK
;
A
#
# COMPACT_ATOMS: atom_id res chain seq x y z
N MET A 1 -30.60 -1.59 -21.00
CA MET A 1 -31.19 -0.38 -20.40
C MET A 1 -30.45 0.83 -20.93
N ARG A 2 -31.14 1.66 -21.71
CA ARG A 2 -30.64 2.94 -22.22
C ARG A 2 -30.77 3.99 -21.12
N TRP A 3 -29.79 4.88 -21.00
CA TRP A 3 -29.99 6.18 -20.36
C TRP A 3 -29.42 7.28 -21.27
N ASN A 4 -30.28 8.28 -21.53
CA ASN A 4 -30.05 9.44 -22.37
C ASN A 4 -28.97 10.37 -21.77
N ARG A 5 -28.17 10.98 -22.65
CA ARG A 5 -27.33 12.15 -22.36
C ARG A 5 -28.15 13.44 -22.53
N PRO A 6 -27.91 14.50 -21.74
CA PRO A 6 -28.18 15.87 -22.17
C PRO A 6 -26.90 16.53 -22.71
N GLU A 7 -27.05 17.26 -23.83
CA GLU A 7 -26.04 18.10 -24.47
C GLU A 7 -26.04 19.52 -23.89
N GLY A 8 -24.88 20.20 -23.93
CA GLY A 8 -24.77 21.66 -23.78
C GLY A 8 -24.60 22.20 -22.36
N ASN A 9 -23.37 22.21 -21.84
CA ASN A 9 -22.86 23.20 -20.89
C ASN A 9 -21.33 23.03 -20.79
N LYS A 10 -20.52 24.10 -20.93
CA LYS A 10 -19.11 24.04 -20.51
C LYS A 10 -19.09 23.90 -18.99
N GLY A 11 -19.11 22.67 -18.52
CA GLY A 11 -19.10 22.33 -17.10
C GLY A 11 -17.69 22.35 -16.57
N PHE A 12 -17.37 23.31 -15.70
CA PHE A 12 -16.14 23.26 -14.93
C PHE A 12 -16.27 22.14 -13.91
N VAL A 13 -15.46 21.09 -14.07
CA VAL A 13 -15.39 19.99 -13.11
C VAL A 13 -14.40 20.36 -12.03
N TYR A 14 -14.89 20.35 -10.81
CA TYR A 14 -14.21 20.68 -9.59
C TYR A 14 -14.11 19.46 -8.69
N HIS A 15 -12.93 19.23 -8.12
CA HIS A 15 -12.59 17.98 -7.44
C HIS A 15 -12.52 18.14 -5.93
N TYR A 16 -13.22 17.25 -5.21
CA TYR A 16 -13.33 17.23 -3.75
C TYR A 16 -13.21 15.84 -3.20
N ASP A 17 -12.45 15.67 -2.12
CA ASP A 17 -12.55 14.44 -1.36
C ASP A 17 -13.81 14.48 -0.51
N ALA A 18 -14.61 13.43 -0.61
CA ALA A 18 -15.83 13.30 0.16
C ALA A 18 -15.52 12.69 1.52
N ILE A 19 -15.75 13.50 2.57
CA ILE A 19 -15.96 13.14 3.98
C ILE A 19 -14.72 13.31 4.90
N LEU A 20 -14.90 14.16 5.93
CA LEU A 20 -14.28 14.09 7.27
C LEU A 20 -15.43 14.14 8.31
N PRO A 21 -15.71 13.08 9.08
CA PRO A 21 -16.80 13.08 10.06
C PRO A 21 -16.45 13.89 11.33
N LEU A 22 -17.39 14.70 11.85
CA LEU A 22 -17.15 15.60 13.01
C LEU A 22 -16.92 14.92 14.38
N TRP A 23 -17.28 13.64 14.52
CA TRP A 23 -16.98 12.79 15.69
C TRP A 23 -15.73 11.94 15.48
N ASP A 24 -15.25 11.94 14.24
CA ASP A 24 -14.01 11.31 13.86
C ASP A 24 -12.94 12.34 14.09
N THR A 25 -12.46 12.28 15.32
CA THR A 25 -11.19 12.82 15.69
C THR A 25 -10.07 11.99 15.01
N GLY A 26 -10.36 11.12 14.04
CA GLY A 26 -9.56 10.89 12.84
C GLY A 26 -8.61 9.72 12.88
N THR A 27 -8.82 8.62 13.61
CA THR A 27 -7.66 7.77 13.97
C THR A 27 -7.57 6.41 13.33
N ARG A 28 -8.61 6.04 12.60
CA ARG A 28 -8.48 5.01 11.59
C ARG A 28 -9.16 5.60 10.38
N ASP A 29 -8.46 5.54 9.25
CA ASP A 29 -9.06 5.73 7.94
C ASP A 29 -10.28 4.82 7.88
N PHE A 30 -11.46 5.38 8.13
CA PHE A 30 -12.70 4.64 8.05
C PHE A 30 -12.93 4.40 6.57
N LYS A 31 -12.33 3.32 6.05
CA LYS A 31 -12.54 2.89 4.68
C LYS A 31 -13.94 2.31 4.57
N LEU A 32 -14.87 3.20 4.25
CA LEU A 32 -16.15 2.84 3.69
C LEU A 32 -15.93 1.93 2.51
N GLY A 33 -16.37 0.68 2.63
CA GLY A 33 -16.29 -0.26 1.50
C GLY A 33 -16.98 0.36 0.30
N ASN A 34 -16.44 0.22 -0.91
CA ASN A 34 -16.85 0.98 -2.11
C ASN A 34 -18.38 1.08 -2.30
N LYS A 35 -19.10 -0.01 -2.02
CA LYS A 35 -20.58 -0.04 -2.05
C LYS A 35 -21.22 0.88 -0.98
N LYS A 36 -20.68 0.87 0.23
CA LYS A 36 -21.06 1.72 1.36
C LYS A 36 -20.53 3.16 1.22
N GLY A 37 -19.37 3.37 0.59
CA GLY A 37 -18.83 4.69 0.25
C GLY A 37 -19.68 5.38 -0.81
N SER A 38 -20.05 4.67 -1.87
CA SER A 38 -21.04 5.14 -2.84
C SER A 38 -22.41 5.39 -2.19
N GLU A 39 -22.85 4.53 -1.26
CA GLU A 39 -24.11 4.75 -0.53
C GLU A 39 -24.07 5.98 0.39
N LEU A 40 -22.97 6.19 1.12
CA LEU A 40 -22.81 7.33 2.03
C LEU A 40 -22.59 8.64 1.29
N VAL A 41 -21.78 8.66 0.23
CA VAL A 41 -21.62 9.85 -0.60
C VAL A 41 -22.92 10.16 -1.35
N MET A 42 -23.73 9.16 -1.71
CA MET A 42 -25.08 9.40 -2.24
C MET A 42 -26.02 9.97 -1.18
N ARG A 43 -26.07 9.41 0.04
CA ARG A 43 -26.88 9.94 1.15
C ARG A 43 -26.43 11.32 1.63
N LEU A 44 -25.12 11.61 1.62
CA LEU A 44 -24.57 12.92 1.97
C LEU A 44 -25.09 13.99 1.02
N GLN A 45 -25.15 13.65 -0.27
CA GLN A 45 -25.54 14.56 -1.34
C GLN A 45 -27.06 14.69 -1.53
N THR A 46 -27.85 13.65 -1.26
CA THR A 46 -29.32 13.67 -1.49
C THR A 46 -30.17 13.73 -0.23
N THR A 47 -29.60 13.49 0.97
CA THR A 47 -30.39 13.36 2.21
C THR A 47 -29.80 14.11 3.42
N VAL A 48 -28.48 14.16 3.62
CA VAL A 48 -27.88 14.79 4.83
C VAL A 48 -27.57 16.27 4.64
N ARG A 49 -27.00 16.66 3.48
CA ARG A 49 -26.74 18.06 3.12
C ARG A 49 -27.19 18.37 1.67
N PRO A 50 -28.47 18.14 1.34
CA PRO A 50 -28.97 18.33 -0.03
C PRO A 50 -28.92 19.80 -0.48
N ASP A 51 -28.86 20.74 0.46
CA ASP A 51 -28.62 22.17 0.23
C ASP A 51 -27.20 22.46 -0.31
N LEU A 52 -26.17 21.72 0.14
CA LEU A 52 -24.76 21.92 -0.19
C LEU A 52 -24.34 21.23 -1.49
N PHE A 53 -25.01 20.13 -1.83
CA PHE A 53 -24.68 19.25 -2.95
C PHE A 53 -25.74 19.29 -4.06
N ASN A 54 -26.23 20.49 -4.41
CA ASN A 54 -27.17 20.67 -5.51
C ASN A 54 -26.57 21.59 -6.60
N PRO A 55 -26.15 21.07 -7.77
CA PRO A 55 -26.32 19.69 -8.24
C PRO A 55 -25.30 18.70 -7.67
N LEU A 56 -25.66 17.41 -7.67
CA LEU A 56 -24.86 16.32 -7.09
C LEU A 56 -23.53 16.15 -7.84
N GLY A 57 -22.47 15.81 -7.12
CA GLY A 57 -21.16 15.39 -7.63
C GLY A 57 -21.02 13.89 -7.86
N ALA A 58 -20.14 13.52 -8.79
CA ALA A 58 -19.84 12.15 -9.19
C ALA A 58 -18.68 11.57 -8.37
N TYR A 59 -18.95 10.49 -7.64
CA TYR A 59 -17.98 9.84 -6.76
C TYR A 59 -17.36 8.62 -7.47
N ASP A 60 -16.03 8.50 -7.47
CA ASP A 60 -15.31 7.42 -8.15
C ASP A 60 -15.46 6.03 -7.49
N GLY A 61 -16.26 5.95 -6.43
CA GLY A 61 -16.53 4.73 -5.69
C GLY A 61 -15.41 4.36 -4.71
N LYS A 62 -14.40 5.22 -4.58
CA LYS A 62 -13.25 4.99 -3.71
C LYS A 62 -12.94 6.19 -2.81
N LYS A 63 -12.56 7.35 -3.36
CA LYS A 63 -12.16 8.53 -2.55
C LYS A 63 -12.53 9.88 -3.17
N ASN A 64 -12.55 9.99 -4.49
CA ASN A 64 -12.66 11.27 -5.19
C ASN A 64 -14.12 11.59 -5.58
N LEU A 65 -14.58 12.81 -5.27
CA LEU A 65 -15.88 13.37 -5.66
C LEU A 65 -15.68 14.54 -6.66
N PHE A 66 -16.16 14.36 -7.87
CA PHE A 66 -16.11 15.32 -8.95
C PHE A 66 -17.43 16.09 -9.01
N SER A 67 -17.46 17.33 -8.57
CA SER A 67 -18.63 18.20 -8.58
C SER A 67 -18.43 19.32 -9.61
N PHE A 68 -19.48 20.05 -9.97
CA PHE A 68 -19.31 21.28 -10.74
C PHE A 68 -19.11 22.53 -9.82
N GLN A 69 -18.79 22.38 -8.49
CA GLN A 69 -18.40 23.47 -7.50
C GLN A 69 -17.53 23.09 -6.22
N LYS A 70 -16.77 24.05 -5.59
CA LYS A 70 -15.80 24.24 -4.38
C LYS A 70 -15.78 23.63 -2.87
N TYR A 71 -14.83 22.76 -2.35
CA TYR A 71 -14.51 22.06 -1.00
C TYR A 71 -13.14 22.33 -0.15
N SER A 72 -12.81 21.85 1.12
CA SER A 72 -11.50 22.07 1.94
C SER A 72 -11.02 21.02 3.07
N VAL A 73 -9.70 20.60 3.27
CA VAL A 73 -9.22 19.36 4.07
C VAL A 73 -7.75 19.22 4.70
N ALA A 74 -7.37 19.56 5.97
CA ALA A 74 -6.16 18.98 6.66
C ALA A 74 -5.92 19.35 8.15
N SER A 75 -5.48 18.37 8.96
CA SER A 75 -5.57 18.44 10.44
C SER A 75 -5.02 17.16 11.17
N GLU A 76 -5.17 17.08 12.51
CA GLU A 76 -4.72 15.97 13.38
C GLU A 76 -5.18 14.58 12.91
N GLU A 77 -6.31 14.54 12.23
CA GLU A 77 -6.99 13.37 11.69
C GLU A 77 -6.09 12.56 10.73
N ILE A 78 -5.16 13.16 9.99
CA ILE A 78 -4.29 12.36 9.10
C ILE A 78 -3.21 11.55 9.86
N CYS A 79 -2.71 12.07 10.98
CA CYS A 79 -1.73 11.34 11.81
C CYS A 79 -2.35 10.09 12.41
N VAL A 80 -3.65 10.17 12.52
CA VAL A 80 -4.44 9.43 13.43
C VAL A 80 -4.81 8.22 12.57
N GLU A 81 -5.38 8.46 11.39
CA GLU A 81 -5.50 7.56 10.25
C GLU A 81 -4.25 6.68 10.03
N HIS A 82 -3.08 7.32 9.93
CA HIS A 82 -1.81 6.65 9.68
C HIS A 82 -1.42 5.66 10.79
N LEU A 83 -1.62 6.04 12.05
CA LEU A 83 -1.28 5.22 13.22
C LEU A 83 -2.36 4.18 13.59
N ARG A 84 -3.54 4.26 12.96
CA ARG A 84 -4.65 3.34 13.20
C ARG A 84 -5.10 3.28 14.67
N LEU A 85 -5.19 4.40 15.39
CA LEU A 85 -5.86 4.45 16.71
C LEU A 85 -7.39 4.59 16.53
N SER A 86 -8.17 5.10 17.48
CA SER A 86 -9.64 5.26 17.29
C SER A 86 -10.19 6.68 17.50
N ASP A 87 -9.52 7.55 18.26
CA ASP A 87 -9.87 8.97 18.45
C ASP A 87 -8.63 9.94 18.41
N VAL A 88 -8.70 11.21 17.92
CA VAL A 88 -7.62 12.28 17.97
C VAL A 88 -7.08 12.27 19.38
N ARG A 89 -7.98 12.17 20.38
CA ARG A 89 -7.62 12.23 21.79
C ARG A 89 -6.56 11.20 22.17
N ASP A 90 -6.41 10.12 21.42
CA ASP A 90 -5.37 9.12 21.62
C ASP A 90 -3.97 9.60 21.22
N LEU A 91 -3.83 10.60 20.32
CA LEU A 91 -2.55 11.27 20.05
C LEU A 91 -1.96 11.90 21.31
N TYR A 92 -2.83 12.46 22.15
CA TYR A 92 -2.42 13.19 23.34
C TYR A 92 -2.03 12.26 24.50
N LYS A 93 -2.28 10.95 24.36
CA LYS A 93 -2.03 9.95 25.41
C LYS A 93 -0.69 9.23 25.24
N PHE A 94 0.11 9.61 24.24
CA PHE A 94 1.40 8.97 24.03
C PHE A 94 2.32 9.20 25.23
N LYS A 95 2.95 8.11 25.67
CA LYS A 95 3.98 8.18 26.69
C LYS A 95 5.23 8.88 26.12
N PRO A 96 6.07 9.51 26.95
CA PRO A 96 7.36 9.99 26.51
C PRO A 96 8.13 8.89 25.77
N HIS A 97 8.65 9.21 24.59
CA HIS A 97 9.36 8.29 23.70
C HIS A 97 8.52 7.13 23.14
N ASP A 98 7.20 7.32 22.95
CA ASP A 98 6.35 6.31 22.31
C ASP A 98 6.87 5.99 20.89
N PRO A 99 7.08 4.70 20.54
CA PRO A 99 7.55 4.30 19.20
C PRO A 99 6.69 4.83 18.05
N LYS A 100 5.41 5.14 18.29
CA LYS A 100 4.50 5.73 17.29
C LYS A 100 4.94 7.12 16.83
N ILE A 101 5.67 7.86 17.64
CA ILE A 101 6.26 9.14 17.24
C ILE A 101 7.33 8.91 16.16
N GLY A 102 8.12 7.84 16.26
CA GLY A 102 9.06 7.44 15.22
C GLY A 102 8.37 7.15 13.87
N LEU A 103 7.19 6.53 13.91
CA LEU A 103 6.39 6.27 12.72
C LEU A 103 5.85 7.58 12.10
N LEU A 104 5.34 8.49 12.93
CA LEU A 104 4.90 9.82 12.45
C LEU A 104 6.05 10.63 11.87
N ARG A 105 7.25 10.57 12.46
CA ARG A 105 8.45 11.19 11.89
C ARG A 105 8.73 10.66 10.49
N LEU A 106 8.65 9.35 10.27
CA LEU A 106 8.86 8.76 8.94
C LEU A 106 7.76 9.17 7.95
N PHE A 107 6.51 9.26 8.41
CA PHE A 107 5.35 9.56 7.57
C PHE A 107 5.29 11.03 7.15
N LEU A 108 5.42 11.96 8.10
CA LEU A 108 5.22 13.39 7.89
C LEU A 108 6.47 14.10 7.36
N ARG A 109 7.65 13.50 7.49
CA ARG A 109 8.90 14.14 7.02
C ARG A 109 8.82 14.41 5.52
N GLY A 110 9.04 15.67 5.16
CA GLY A 110 9.01 16.12 3.77
C GLY A 110 7.63 16.56 3.27
N VAL A 111 6.56 16.36 4.04
CA VAL A 111 5.21 16.84 3.69
C VAL A 111 5.16 18.38 3.75
N LYS A 112 4.54 18.99 2.74
CA LYS A 112 4.29 20.43 2.68
C LYS A 112 2.95 20.80 3.30
N VAL A 113 2.94 21.86 4.09
CA VAL A 113 1.79 22.36 4.84
C VAL A 113 1.74 23.88 4.83
N GLU A 114 0.54 24.44 4.90
CA GLU A 114 0.25 25.82 5.23
C GLU A 114 -0.11 25.91 6.72
N VAL A 115 0.19 27.06 7.32
CA VAL A 115 -0.13 27.35 8.72
C VAL A 115 -1.47 28.08 8.75
N ASP A 116 -2.47 27.47 9.38
CA ASP A 116 -3.83 27.98 9.51
C ASP A 116 -3.96 29.00 10.65
N LEU A 117 -3.20 30.08 10.53
CA LEU A 117 -3.23 31.21 11.45
C LEU A 117 -3.38 32.53 10.66
N PRO A 118 -4.12 33.52 11.18
CA PRO A 118 -4.28 34.82 10.51
C PRO A 118 -2.94 35.49 10.16
N SER A 119 -1.95 35.38 11.06
CA SER A 119 -0.59 35.93 10.88
C SER A 119 0.23 35.24 9.78
N HIS A 120 -0.29 34.14 9.22
CA HIS A 120 0.37 33.31 8.21
C HIS A 120 -0.45 33.17 6.92
N PHE A 121 -1.55 33.89 6.79
CA PHE A 121 -2.37 33.90 5.58
C PHE A 121 -1.56 34.38 4.37
N GLY A 122 -1.65 33.67 3.25
CA GLY A 122 -0.92 33.98 2.01
C GLY A 122 0.59 33.69 2.03
N LYS A 123 1.15 33.18 3.14
CA LYS A 123 2.55 32.76 3.19
C LYS A 123 2.76 31.45 2.43
N ARG A 124 3.97 31.29 1.88
CA ARG A 124 4.34 30.09 1.12
C ARG A 124 4.26 28.82 2.00
N PRO A 125 3.79 27.68 1.45
CA PRO A 125 3.78 26.41 2.15
C PRO A 125 5.17 25.99 2.64
N LYS A 126 5.21 25.38 3.82
CA LYS A 126 6.42 24.98 4.53
C LYS A 126 6.54 23.47 4.60
N THR A 127 7.76 22.97 4.77
CA THR A 127 8.03 21.52 4.82
C THR A 127 8.27 21.06 6.25
N ILE A 128 7.58 20.00 6.66
CA ILE A 128 7.80 19.33 7.94
C ILE A 128 9.19 18.69 7.95
N LYS A 129 10.01 19.07 8.94
CA LYS A 129 11.38 18.55 9.14
C LYS A 129 11.46 17.51 10.25
N ASP A 130 10.65 17.68 11.29
CA ASP A 130 10.64 16.79 12.45
C ASP A 130 9.27 16.83 13.14
N VAL A 131 8.99 15.82 13.97
CA VAL A 131 7.80 15.67 14.79
C VAL A 131 8.22 15.65 16.26
N LEU A 132 7.50 16.43 17.07
CA LEU A 132 7.82 16.72 18.46
C LEU A 132 6.69 16.26 19.37
N GLU A 133 7.07 15.69 20.50
CA GLU A 133 6.15 15.26 21.56
C GLU A 133 5.82 16.42 22.47
N ASN A 134 4.59 16.45 22.99
CA ASN A 134 4.13 17.40 24.00
C ASN A 134 4.51 18.87 23.68
N VAL A 135 4.17 19.30 22.45
CA VAL A 135 4.61 20.58 21.89
C VAL A 135 4.25 21.78 22.77
N GLY A 136 3.12 21.72 23.46
CA GLY A 136 2.65 22.80 24.32
C GLY A 136 3.62 23.12 25.47
N ALA A 137 4.35 22.13 25.98
CA ALA A 137 5.30 22.30 27.08
C ALA A 137 6.69 22.78 26.64
N ILE A 138 6.94 22.86 25.32
CA ILE A 138 8.22 23.35 24.80
C ILE A 138 8.32 24.83 25.09
N MET A 139 9.39 25.22 25.78
CA MET A 139 9.71 26.62 26.09
C MET A 139 10.55 27.23 24.98
N PHE A 140 10.31 28.50 24.68
CA PHE A 140 11.15 29.29 23.78
C PHE A 140 11.28 30.73 24.28
N ASN A 141 12.38 31.39 23.90
CA ASN A 141 12.62 32.77 24.30
C ASN A 141 11.95 33.72 23.32
N LYS A 142 11.05 34.57 23.82
CA LYS A 142 10.42 35.66 23.10
C LYS A 142 10.99 36.98 23.64
N GLY A 143 12.12 37.41 23.08
CA GLY A 143 12.90 38.51 23.65
C GLY A 143 13.59 38.06 24.94
N ALA A 144 13.35 38.77 26.04
CA ALA A 144 13.91 38.44 27.37
C ALA A 144 13.07 37.42 28.16
N GLU A 145 11.83 37.14 27.73
CA GLU A 145 10.91 36.25 28.44
C GLU A 145 10.96 34.84 27.86
N SER A 146 10.95 33.84 28.75
CA SER A 146 10.79 32.43 28.37
C SER A 146 9.32 32.06 28.49
N VAL A 147 8.71 31.63 27.38
CA VAL A 147 7.27 31.32 27.30
C VAL A 147 7.06 29.94 26.67
N SER A 148 6.04 29.23 27.11
CA SER A 148 5.67 27.94 26.50
C SER A 148 4.95 28.16 25.17
N ILE A 149 5.00 27.18 24.28
CA ILE A 149 4.20 27.22 23.04
C ILE A 149 2.70 27.29 23.37
N ALA A 150 2.24 26.57 24.39
CA ALA A 150 0.82 26.61 24.79
C ALA A 150 0.38 28.02 25.20
N ASP A 151 1.15 28.69 26.07
CA ASP A 151 0.84 30.04 26.53
C ASP A 151 0.91 31.05 25.39
N HIS A 152 1.94 30.94 24.53
CA HIS A 152 2.07 31.81 23.37
C HIS A 152 0.87 31.70 22.43
N PHE A 153 0.43 30.49 22.11
CA PHE A 153 -0.73 30.29 21.23
C PHE A 153 -2.04 30.73 21.86
N ALA A 154 -2.20 30.58 23.18
CA ALA A 154 -3.35 31.09 23.91
C ALA A 154 -3.41 32.62 23.84
N THR A 155 -2.31 33.31 24.15
CA THR A 155 -2.27 34.79 24.21
C THR A 155 -2.23 35.44 22.83
N ALA A 156 -1.38 34.97 21.91
CA ALA A 156 -1.14 35.64 20.62
C ALA A 156 -2.13 35.22 19.51
N HIS A 157 -2.75 34.05 19.64
CA HIS A 157 -3.60 33.46 18.60
C HIS A 157 -4.97 33.01 19.09
N GLY A 158 -5.27 33.09 20.39
CA GLY A 158 -6.54 32.62 20.95
C GLY A 158 -6.78 31.12 20.75
N ARG A 159 -5.70 30.32 20.67
CA ARG A 159 -5.76 28.88 20.42
C ARG A 159 -5.26 28.11 21.64
N THR A 160 -6.12 27.29 22.23
CA THR A 160 -5.75 26.39 23.33
C THR A 160 -5.05 25.15 22.78
N ILE A 161 -3.80 24.93 23.20
CA ILE A 161 -3.04 23.72 22.86
C ILE A 161 -3.14 22.73 24.02
N ARG A 162 -3.60 21.51 23.72
CA ARG A 162 -3.81 20.48 24.75
C ARG A 162 -2.47 19.90 25.21
N GLN A 163 -2.40 19.50 26.48
CA GLN A 163 -1.27 18.74 26.98
C GLN A 163 -1.11 17.43 26.19
N GLY A 164 0.13 17.10 25.81
CA GLY A 164 0.41 15.94 24.98
C GLY A 164 0.20 16.17 23.47
N SER A 165 -0.22 17.36 23.03
CA SER A 165 -0.34 17.69 21.60
C SER A 165 0.98 17.45 20.86
N ILE A 166 0.86 16.90 19.65
CA ILE A 166 2.00 16.68 18.76
C ILE A 166 2.32 17.98 18.04
N GLY A 167 3.61 18.30 17.99
CA GLY A 167 4.15 19.42 17.25
C GLY A 167 4.91 18.96 16.02
N VAL A 168 5.11 19.88 15.10
CA VAL A 168 6.05 19.69 14.00
C VAL A 168 7.00 20.88 13.93
N ARG A 169 8.23 20.60 13.52
CA ARG A 169 9.21 21.62 13.19
C ARG A 169 9.13 21.93 11.70
N LEU A 170 8.84 23.18 11.37
CA LEU A 170 8.75 23.68 9.99
C LEU A 170 10.04 24.45 9.64
N GLY A 171 11.12 23.75 9.29
CA GLY A 171 12.37 24.41 8.87
C GLY A 171 12.88 25.45 9.88
N SER A 172 13.22 26.64 9.39
CA SER A 172 13.61 27.81 10.19
C SER A 172 12.41 28.61 10.74
N ASP A 173 11.18 28.28 10.34
CA ASP A 173 9.98 29.05 10.68
C ASP A 173 9.42 28.72 12.08
N GLY A 174 10.01 27.72 12.76
CA GLY A 174 9.71 27.41 14.15
C GLY A 174 8.91 26.12 14.34
N ILE A 175 8.30 26.01 15.51
CA ILE A 175 7.58 24.84 15.98
C ILE A 175 6.10 25.17 16.05
N PHE A 176 5.27 24.32 15.44
CA PHE A 176 3.82 24.52 15.39
C PHE A 176 3.10 23.26 15.87
N PRO A 177 2.03 23.39 16.66
CA PRO A 177 1.09 22.31 16.89
C PRO A 177 0.51 21.82 15.56
N ILE A 178 0.40 20.51 15.37
CA ILE A 178 -0.12 19.97 14.11
C ILE A 178 -1.59 20.37 13.85
N ALA A 179 -2.33 20.64 14.92
CA ALA A 179 -3.72 21.11 14.90
C ALA A 179 -3.92 22.45 14.16
N VAL A 180 -2.86 23.24 13.95
CA VAL A 180 -2.93 24.52 13.23
C VAL A 180 -2.36 24.44 11.81
N LEU A 181 -2.24 23.25 11.24
CA LEU A 181 -1.62 23.04 9.93
C LEU A 181 -2.58 22.42 8.94
N LYS A 182 -2.51 22.89 7.69
CA LYS A 182 -3.25 22.33 6.56
C LYS A 182 -2.28 21.82 5.50
N THR A 183 -2.48 20.62 4.97
CA THR A 183 -1.73 20.10 3.83
C THR A 183 -2.17 20.84 2.58
N ILE A 184 -1.21 20.97 1.66
CA ILE A 184 -1.47 21.50 0.33
C ILE A 184 -1.57 20.36 -0.68
N GLN A 185 -2.11 20.68 -1.86
CA GLN A 185 -2.02 19.80 -3.02
C GLN A 185 -0.55 19.51 -3.34
N GLN A 186 -0.15 18.25 -3.22
CA GLN A 186 1.22 17.81 -3.46
C GLN A 186 1.30 16.34 -3.84
N LEU A 187 2.38 15.97 -4.52
CA LEU A 187 2.70 14.58 -4.82
C LEU A 187 3.22 13.87 -3.56
N PHE A 188 2.67 12.70 -3.27
CA PHE A 188 3.23 11.79 -2.26
C PHE A 188 4.50 11.14 -2.82
N LYS A 189 5.66 11.43 -2.19
CA LYS A 189 6.98 11.00 -2.69
C LYS A 189 7.55 9.77 -1.99
N ASN A 190 6.92 9.30 -0.90
CA ASN A 190 7.36 8.14 -0.16
C ASN A 190 6.84 6.84 -0.80
N ARG A 191 7.39 5.70 -0.38
CA ARG A 191 6.93 4.40 -0.85
C ARG A 191 5.48 4.19 -0.43
N ALA A 192 4.58 4.12 -1.41
CA ALA A 192 3.18 3.79 -1.17
C ALA A 192 3.05 2.39 -0.54
N SER A 193 2.07 2.23 0.35
CA SER A 193 1.79 0.91 0.92
C SER A 193 1.34 -0.06 -0.19
N PRO A 194 1.52 -1.39 -0.02
CA PRO A 194 1.08 -2.37 -1.00
C PRO A 194 -0.41 -2.26 -1.36
N ASP A 195 -1.24 -1.81 -0.40
CA ASP A 195 -2.67 -1.59 -0.63
C ASP A 195 -2.95 -0.41 -1.56
N VAL A 196 -2.24 0.72 -1.37
CA VAL A 196 -2.35 1.88 -2.27
C VAL A 196 -1.84 1.54 -3.67
N VAL A 197 -0.76 0.75 -3.77
CA VAL A 197 -0.25 0.27 -5.06
C VAL A 197 -1.28 -0.62 -5.75
N ARG A 198 -1.90 -1.57 -5.02
CA ARG A 198 -2.96 -2.44 -5.57
C ARG A 198 -4.14 -1.61 -6.07
N GLU A 199 -4.58 -0.64 -5.28
CA GLU A 199 -5.71 0.22 -5.61
C GLU A 199 -5.44 1.11 -6.84
N ALA A 200 -4.22 1.64 -6.96
CA ALA A 200 -3.77 2.41 -8.12
C ALA A 200 -3.69 1.55 -9.39
N LEU A 201 -3.27 0.28 -9.26
CA LEU A 201 -3.23 -0.67 -10.37
C LEU A 201 -4.64 -1.04 -10.88
N GLU A 202 -5.65 -1.08 -10.00
CA GLU A 202 -7.05 -1.30 -10.40
C GLU A 202 -7.62 -0.14 -11.25
N PHE A 203 -7.12 1.08 -11.06
CA PHE A 203 -7.55 2.26 -11.84
C PHE A 203 -6.94 2.28 -13.25
N SER A 204 -5.81 1.59 -13.46
CA SER A 204 -5.18 1.51 -14.78
C SER A 204 -5.87 0.45 -15.64
N PRO A 205 -6.40 0.79 -16.84
CA PRO A 205 -7.02 -0.20 -17.70
C PRO A 205 -5.99 -1.26 -18.12
N PRO A 206 -6.18 -2.55 -17.77
CA PRO A 206 -5.23 -3.60 -18.17
C PRO A 206 -5.37 -3.93 -19.67
N ASN A 207 -6.52 -3.60 -20.26
CA ASN A 207 -6.80 -3.90 -21.66
C ASN A 207 -6.14 -2.85 -22.59
N PRO A 208 -5.26 -3.27 -23.52
CA PRO A 208 -4.56 -2.36 -24.42
C PRO A 208 -5.47 -1.46 -25.25
N HIS A 209 -6.60 -1.97 -25.75
CA HIS A 209 -7.54 -1.17 -26.53
C HIS A 209 -8.21 -0.09 -25.69
N ARG A 210 -8.58 -0.40 -24.44
CA ARG A 210 -9.14 0.60 -23.51
C ARG A 210 -8.10 1.66 -23.15
N ARG A 211 -6.84 1.25 -22.95
CA ARG A 211 -5.75 2.17 -22.65
C ARG A 211 -5.44 3.09 -23.84
N LEU A 212 -5.38 2.56 -25.05
CA LEU A 212 -5.20 3.35 -26.27
C LEU A 212 -6.33 4.36 -26.44
N LYS A 213 -7.59 3.91 -26.30
CA LYS A 213 -8.75 4.80 -26.36
C LYS A 213 -8.67 5.92 -25.32
N ALA A 214 -8.30 5.62 -24.07
CA ALA A 214 -8.15 6.64 -23.04
C ALA A 214 -7.06 7.67 -23.38
N ILE A 215 -5.95 7.26 -23.99
CA ILE A 215 -4.89 8.17 -24.47
C ILE A 215 -5.44 9.07 -25.58
N THR A 216 -6.14 8.49 -26.55
CA THR A 216 -6.72 9.24 -27.68
C THR A 216 -7.83 10.19 -27.23
N ASP A 217 -8.74 9.74 -26.35
CA ASP A 217 -9.83 10.56 -25.80
C ASP A 217 -9.28 11.74 -24.97
N GLY A 218 -8.19 11.51 -24.22
CA GLY A 218 -7.52 12.53 -23.42
C GLY A 218 -6.80 13.61 -24.22
N TRP A 219 -6.63 13.44 -25.53
CA TRP A 219 -5.97 14.42 -26.40
C TRP A 219 -6.62 15.81 -26.33
N GLN A 220 -7.96 15.85 -26.30
CA GLN A 220 -8.71 17.11 -26.28
C GLN A 220 -8.45 17.94 -25.00
N GLU A 221 -8.11 17.27 -23.89
CA GLU A 221 -7.80 17.93 -22.63
C GLU A 221 -6.42 18.59 -22.62
N LEU A 222 -5.49 18.10 -23.45
CA LEU A 222 -4.12 18.62 -23.53
C LEU A 222 -4.03 19.96 -24.26
N LYS A 223 -5.03 20.29 -25.08
CA LYS A 223 -5.18 21.61 -25.73
C LYS A 223 -3.96 22.10 -26.53
N TYR A 224 -3.11 21.18 -27.01
CA TYR A 224 -1.86 21.52 -27.70
C TYR A 224 -2.06 22.41 -28.93
N THR A 225 -3.09 22.14 -29.72
CA THR A 225 -3.42 22.92 -30.93
C THR A 225 -3.83 24.37 -30.64
N SER A 226 -4.28 24.65 -29.41
CA SER A 226 -4.67 25.99 -28.96
C SER A 226 -3.64 26.67 -28.06
N SER A 227 -2.48 26.03 -27.85
CA SER A 227 -1.42 26.57 -26.99
C SER A 227 -0.69 27.73 -27.67
N PRO A 228 -0.75 28.96 -27.12
CA PRO A 228 -0.04 30.11 -27.69
C PRO A 228 1.47 29.89 -27.78
N PHE A 229 2.03 29.10 -26.86
CA PHE A 229 3.46 28.76 -26.85
C PHE A 229 3.85 27.87 -28.02
N LEU A 230 3.03 26.86 -28.35
CA LEU A 230 3.34 25.94 -29.46
C LEU A 230 3.15 26.63 -30.81
N ILE A 231 2.08 27.43 -30.93
CA ILE A 231 1.83 28.25 -32.12
C ILE A 231 2.98 29.24 -32.36
N GLY A 232 3.39 29.97 -31.32
CA GLY A 232 4.51 30.93 -31.40
C GLY A 232 5.85 30.28 -31.73
N ALA A 233 6.05 29.02 -31.35
CA ALA A 233 7.25 28.23 -31.68
C ALA A 233 7.17 27.54 -33.06
N GLY A 234 6.05 27.65 -33.78
CA GLY A 234 5.84 26.94 -35.06
C GLY A 234 5.74 25.42 -34.92
N ILE A 235 5.39 24.92 -33.72
CA ILE A 235 5.31 23.48 -33.43
C ILE A 235 3.85 23.00 -33.61
N SER A 236 3.67 21.94 -34.40
CA SER A 236 2.41 21.21 -34.54
C SER A 236 2.56 19.77 -34.06
N VAL A 237 1.53 19.23 -33.41
CA VAL A 237 1.56 17.87 -32.84
C VAL A 237 0.39 17.07 -33.41
N GLN A 238 0.67 15.88 -33.96
CA GLN A 238 -0.34 15.01 -34.55
C GLN A 238 -1.17 14.30 -33.45
N PRO A 239 -2.51 14.33 -33.53
CA PRO A 239 -3.40 13.73 -32.52
C PRO A 239 -3.45 12.20 -32.58
N GLU A 240 -3.07 11.63 -33.72
CA GLU A 240 -3.12 10.21 -33.97
C GLU A 240 -1.83 9.52 -33.52
N PRO A 241 -1.92 8.34 -32.88
CA PRO A 241 -0.74 7.54 -32.57
C PRO A 241 0.07 7.19 -33.83
N LEU A 242 1.39 7.22 -33.69
CA LEU A 242 2.29 6.79 -34.75
C LEU A 242 2.06 5.31 -35.08
N HIS A 243 1.90 5.02 -36.37
CA HIS A 243 1.85 3.64 -36.87
C HIS A 243 3.27 3.13 -37.06
N VAL A 244 3.58 1.98 -36.46
CA VAL A 244 4.89 1.35 -36.54
C VAL A 244 4.70 -0.10 -36.98
N GLU A 245 5.45 -0.52 -37.99
CA GLU A 245 5.47 -1.92 -38.42
C GLU A 245 6.29 -2.76 -37.43
N GLY A 246 5.63 -3.74 -36.82
CA GLY A 246 6.27 -4.72 -35.94
C GLY A 246 6.41 -6.06 -36.65
N ARG A 247 7.45 -6.82 -36.29
CA ARG A 247 7.60 -8.22 -36.71
C ARG A 247 7.41 -9.16 -35.53
N MET A 248 6.55 -10.17 -35.71
CA MET A 248 6.37 -11.23 -34.71
C MET A 248 7.45 -12.28 -34.91
N LEU A 249 8.35 -12.42 -33.94
CA LEU A 249 9.40 -13.44 -34.02
C LEU A 249 8.81 -14.83 -33.82
N PRO A 250 9.33 -15.85 -34.56
CA PRO A 250 8.98 -17.23 -34.28
C PRO A 250 9.41 -17.54 -32.85
N SER A 251 8.51 -18.12 -32.08
CA SER A 251 8.78 -18.32 -30.68
C SER A 251 9.60 -19.59 -30.44
N PRO A 252 10.49 -19.61 -29.44
CA PRO A 252 11.40 -20.73 -29.22
C PRO A 252 10.65 -21.98 -28.74
N LYS A 253 11.15 -23.15 -29.12
CA LYS A 253 10.65 -24.44 -28.61
C LYS A 253 11.18 -24.67 -27.19
N ILE A 254 10.30 -25.05 -26.28
CA ILE A 254 10.67 -25.40 -24.90
C ILE A 254 10.59 -26.92 -24.76
N ARG A 255 11.64 -27.53 -24.23
CA ARG A 255 11.71 -28.98 -24.02
C ARG A 255 11.54 -29.32 -22.53
N PHE A 256 10.54 -30.15 -22.23
CA PHE A 256 10.29 -30.73 -20.90
C PHE A 256 10.45 -32.25 -20.96
N GLY A 257 11.52 -32.79 -20.37
CA GLY A 257 11.91 -34.18 -20.59
C GLY A 257 12.01 -34.47 -22.09
N ASP A 258 11.16 -35.37 -22.59
CA ASP A 258 11.12 -35.78 -24.00
C ASP A 258 10.04 -35.05 -24.84
N ARG A 259 9.33 -34.07 -24.28
CA ARG A 259 8.23 -33.36 -24.97
C ARG A 259 8.61 -31.92 -25.35
N ASN A 260 8.20 -31.50 -26.54
CA ASN A 260 8.32 -30.12 -27.03
C ASN A 260 7.00 -29.37 -26.85
N GLU A 261 7.06 -28.16 -26.32
CA GLU A 261 5.89 -27.34 -26.04
C GLU A 261 5.71 -26.16 -26.99
N ARG A 262 4.44 -25.76 -27.15
CA ARG A 262 4.09 -24.58 -27.90
C ARG A 262 4.43 -23.32 -27.08
N PRO A 263 4.99 -22.30 -27.74
CA PRO A 263 5.38 -21.07 -27.06
C PRO A 263 4.20 -20.16 -26.68
N GLY A 264 4.47 -19.24 -25.74
CA GLY A 264 3.56 -18.16 -25.34
C GLY A 264 2.79 -18.43 -24.05
N GLN A 265 2.37 -19.68 -23.81
CA GLN A 265 1.83 -20.15 -22.53
C GLN A 265 2.18 -21.64 -22.37
N TRP A 266 3.14 -21.93 -21.52
CA TRP A 266 3.47 -23.30 -21.13
C TRP A 266 3.21 -23.47 -19.65
N ASP A 267 2.72 -24.64 -19.27
CA ASP A 267 2.56 -25.07 -17.88
C ASP A 267 3.41 -26.33 -17.68
N VAL A 268 3.96 -26.51 -16.47
CA VAL A 268 4.69 -27.73 -16.09
C VAL A 268 3.77 -28.90 -15.77
N MET A 269 2.46 -28.66 -15.72
CA MET A 269 1.44 -29.69 -15.50
C MET A 269 1.59 -30.87 -16.46
N ARG A 270 1.60 -32.08 -15.90
CA ARG A 270 1.73 -33.38 -16.59
C ARG A 270 3.04 -33.57 -17.35
N LYS A 271 4.10 -32.81 -17.02
CA LYS A 271 5.42 -32.89 -17.64
C LYS A 271 6.48 -33.25 -16.61
N LYS A 272 7.60 -33.85 -17.04
CA LYS A 272 8.76 -34.02 -16.15
C LYS A 272 9.75 -32.88 -16.38
N PHE A 273 10.49 -32.51 -15.34
CA PHE A 273 11.58 -31.56 -15.50
C PHE A 273 12.66 -32.14 -16.42
N PHE A 274 13.36 -31.27 -17.15
CA PHE A 274 14.45 -31.69 -18.02
C PHE A 274 15.58 -32.38 -17.26
N LYS A 275 15.89 -31.87 -16.06
CA LYS A 275 16.83 -32.48 -15.11
C LYS A 275 16.19 -32.50 -13.72
N PRO A 276 15.44 -33.55 -13.37
CA PRO A 276 14.87 -33.65 -12.03
C PRO A 276 15.97 -33.84 -10.98
N VAL A 277 15.71 -33.36 -9.77
CA VAL A 277 16.64 -33.43 -8.64
C VAL A 277 16.10 -34.39 -7.59
N ARG A 278 17.02 -35.08 -6.91
CA ARG A 278 16.73 -35.84 -5.71
C ARG A 278 16.76 -34.94 -4.48
N LEU A 279 15.62 -34.79 -3.82
CA LEU A 279 15.48 -34.11 -2.54
C LEU A 279 15.67 -35.14 -1.43
N GLY A 280 16.88 -35.17 -0.86
CA GLY A 280 17.25 -36.10 0.22
C GLY A 280 16.70 -35.66 1.58
N SER A 281 17.54 -35.05 2.42
CA SER A 281 17.12 -34.54 3.74
C SER A 281 16.51 -33.15 3.62
N TRP A 282 15.25 -33.01 4.02
CA TRP A 282 14.59 -31.71 4.12
C TRP A 282 13.59 -31.70 5.28
N ILE A 283 13.25 -30.50 5.74
CA ILE A 283 12.33 -30.28 6.86
C ILE A 283 11.31 -29.19 6.52
N VAL A 284 10.23 -29.16 7.29
CA VAL A 284 9.24 -28.08 7.26
C VAL A 284 9.21 -27.37 8.61
N VAL A 285 9.29 -26.04 8.59
CA VAL A 285 9.15 -25.20 9.80
C VAL A 285 8.02 -24.21 9.58
N ASP A 286 6.97 -24.33 10.40
CA ASP A 286 5.79 -23.50 10.33
C ASP A 286 5.82 -22.40 11.41
N PHE A 287 6.00 -21.16 10.96
CA PHE A 287 5.86 -19.94 11.76
C PHE A 287 4.49 -19.26 11.59
N ALA A 288 3.64 -19.77 10.70
CA ALA A 288 2.31 -19.25 10.41
C ALA A 288 1.23 -19.83 11.34
N ASN A 289 1.58 -20.84 12.14
CA ASN A 289 0.68 -21.58 13.01
C ASN A 289 -0.52 -22.17 12.24
N CYS A 290 -0.22 -22.87 11.15
CA CYS A 290 -1.21 -23.51 10.28
C CYS A 290 -2.00 -24.59 11.03
N GLU A 291 -3.25 -24.85 10.61
CA GLU A 291 -3.96 -26.05 11.07
C GLU A 291 -3.18 -27.31 10.65
N ARG A 292 -2.94 -28.25 11.59
CA ARG A 292 -2.06 -29.41 11.37
C ARG A 292 -2.50 -30.27 10.19
N SER A 293 -3.79 -30.58 10.12
CA SER A 293 -4.41 -31.38 9.07
C SER A 293 -4.21 -30.75 7.68
N VAL A 294 -4.37 -29.44 7.59
CA VAL A 294 -4.25 -28.67 6.34
C VAL A 294 -2.79 -28.57 5.91
N LEU A 295 -1.86 -28.34 6.85
CA LEU A 295 -0.43 -28.30 6.57
C LEU A 295 0.08 -29.68 6.08
N ASN A 296 -0.31 -30.76 6.75
CA ASN A 296 0.08 -32.11 6.34
C ASN A 296 -0.44 -32.43 4.93
N ARG A 297 -1.72 -32.12 4.65
CA ARG A 297 -2.26 -32.27 3.29
C ARG A 297 -1.48 -31.47 2.24
N PHE A 298 -1.11 -30.22 2.55
CA PHE A 298 -0.29 -29.41 1.66
C PHE A 298 1.07 -30.06 1.36
N ILE A 299 1.71 -30.65 2.39
CA ILE A 299 2.98 -31.38 2.23
C ILE A 299 2.79 -32.64 1.36
N ASP A 300 1.74 -33.42 1.61
CA ASP A 300 1.43 -34.64 0.85
C ASP A 300 1.18 -34.31 -0.63
N ASP A 301 0.38 -33.28 -0.90
CA ASP A 301 0.09 -32.82 -2.26
C ASP A 301 1.34 -32.26 -2.95
N LEU A 302 2.23 -31.60 -2.21
CA LEU A 302 3.51 -31.12 -2.72
C LEU A 302 4.44 -32.29 -3.09
N LEU A 303 4.54 -33.30 -2.24
CA LEU A 303 5.33 -34.51 -2.51
C LEU A 303 4.79 -35.29 -3.70
N LYS A 304 3.46 -35.40 -3.81
CA LYS A 304 2.82 -35.96 -5.00
C LYS A 304 3.21 -35.19 -6.26
N ALA A 305 3.13 -33.85 -6.22
CA ALA A 305 3.52 -33.01 -7.34
C ALA A 305 5.01 -33.19 -7.70
N MET A 306 5.92 -33.27 -6.71
CA MET A 306 7.35 -33.55 -6.92
C MET A 306 7.56 -34.85 -7.72
N ARG A 307 6.93 -35.95 -7.27
CA ARG A 307 7.02 -37.26 -7.94
C ARG A 307 6.47 -37.21 -9.36
N GLU A 308 5.34 -36.53 -9.56
CA GLU A 308 4.72 -36.34 -10.89
C GLU A 308 5.57 -35.47 -11.85
N ARG A 309 6.49 -34.64 -11.33
CA ARG A 309 7.47 -33.88 -12.12
C ARG A 309 8.81 -34.62 -12.29
N GLY A 310 8.91 -35.84 -11.78
CA GLY A 310 10.07 -36.71 -11.90
C GLY A 310 11.14 -36.49 -10.81
N MET A 311 10.86 -35.66 -9.80
CA MET A 311 11.76 -35.50 -8.66
C MET A 311 11.66 -36.70 -7.73
N GLU A 312 12.79 -37.11 -7.16
CA GLU A 312 12.84 -38.11 -6.11
C GLU A 312 12.84 -37.39 -4.76
N ALA A 313 11.69 -37.37 -4.08
CA ALA A 313 11.54 -36.71 -2.77
C ALA A 313 10.96 -37.69 -1.73
N SER A 314 11.68 -37.85 -0.62
CA SER A 314 11.18 -38.52 0.58
C SER A 314 10.33 -37.58 1.42
N GLU A 315 9.57 -38.13 2.37
CA GLU A 315 8.88 -37.34 3.40
C GLU A 315 9.87 -36.41 4.14
N PRO A 316 9.42 -35.23 4.62
CA PRO A 316 10.27 -34.35 5.42
C PRO A 316 10.66 -35.05 6.72
N LEU A 317 11.94 -34.91 7.12
CA LEU A 317 12.47 -35.56 8.32
C LEU A 317 11.87 -34.99 9.61
N ALA A 318 11.37 -33.75 9.57
CA ALA A 318 10.69 -33.10 10.67
C ALA A 318 9.70 -32.06 10.14
N VAL A 319 8.57 -31.92 10.84
CA VAL A 319 7.59 -30.84 10.66
C VAL A 319 7.44 -30.15 12.01
N GLU A 320 8.14 -29.03 12.19
CA GLU A 320 8.12 -28.26 13.43
C GLU A 320 7.14 -27.09 13.32
N ARG A 321 6.28 -26.92 14.31
CA ARG A 321 5.33 -25.79 14.38
C ARG A 321 5.69 -24.89 15.56
N ARG A 322 5.95 -23.62 15.29
CA ARG A 322 6.24 -22.60 16.31
C ARG A 322 5.47 -21.32 16.01
N PRO A 323 4.98 -20.60 17.02
CA PRO A 323 4.38 -19.29 16.78
C PRO A 323 5.44 -18.32 16.22
N GLY A 324 5.02 -17.36 15.40
CA GLY A 324 5.92 -16.44 14.69
C GLY A 324 6.72 -15.45 15.56
N ASN A 325 6.56 -15.49 16.88
CA ASN A 325 7.36 -14.76 17.86
C ASN A 325 8.54 -15.58 18.43
N ALA A 326 8.67 -16.85 18.04
CA ALA A 326 9.82 -17.67 18.40
C ALA A 326 11.10 -17.13 17.74
N ASP A 327 12.26 -17.41 18.34
CA ASP A 327 13.54 -17.09 17.72
C ASP A 327 13.73 -17.94 16.46
N VAL A 328 13.66 -17.29 15.30
CA VAL A 328 13.63 -17.93 13.99
C VAL A 328 14.92 -18.71 13.77
N GLU A 329 16.06 -18.08 14.01
CA GLU A 329 17.41 -18.63 13.79
C GLU A 329 17.66 -19.84 14.68
N ASP A 330 17.26 -19.78 15.95
CA ASP A 330 17.45 -20.90 16.88
C ASP A 330 16.60 -22.12 16.49
N VAL A 331 15.34 -21.91 16.10
CA VAL A 331 14.46 -22.99 15.64
C VAL A 331 15.02 -23.63 14.38
N LEU A 332 15.42 -22.80 13.40
CA LEU A 332 15.99 -23.28 12.14
C LEU A 332 17.31 -24.02 12.37
N ARG A 333 18.18 -23.51 13.25
CA ARG A 333 19.46 -24.14 13.59
C ARG A 333 19.27 -25.49 14.26
N ARG A 334 18.40 -25.57 15.26
CA ARG A 334 18.16 -26.81 16.02
C ARG A 334 17.55 -27.88 15.13
N VAL A 335 16.39 -27.60 14.53
CA VAL A 335 15.66 -28.61 13.73
C VAL A 335 16.40 -28.94 12.45
N GLY A 336 16.98 -27.94 11.77
CA GLY A 336 17.77 -28.14 10.56
C GLY A 336 19.07 -28.90 10.82
N GLY A 337 19.74 -28.61 11.93
CA GLY A 337 20.97 -29.27 12.35
C GLY A 337 20.76 -30.73 12.74
N GLU A 338 19.74 -31.01 13.59
CA GLU A 338 19.36 -32.37 14.00
C GLU A 338 19.04 -33.26 12.79
N ALA A 339 18.28 -32.72 11.84
CA ALA A 339 17.89 -33.45 10.62
C ALA A 339 18.98 -33.45 9.53
N ARG A 340 20.09 -32.72 9.71
CA ARG A 340 21.10 -32.44 8.67
C ARG A 340 20.43 -32.05 7.34
N ALA A 341 19.46 -31.14 7.43
CA ALA A 341 18.60 -30.76 6.32
C ALA A 341 19.38 -30.03 5.23
N ARG A 342 19.19 -30.42 3.96
CA ARG A 342 19.72 -29.72 2.79
C ARG A 342 18.77 -28.65 2.27
N LEU A 343 17.49 -28.76 2.62
CA LEU A 343 16.46 -27.77 2.33
C LEU A 343 15.54 -27.59 3.54
N ILE A 344 15.20 -26.34 3.84
CA ILE A 344 14.21 -25.98 4.85
C ILE A 344 13.05 -25.27 4.14
N LEU A 345 11.86 -25.89 4.17
CA LEU A 345 10.63 -25.26 3.72
C LEU A 345 10.03 -24.49 4.89
N VAL A 346 9.98 -23.16 4.79
CA VAL A 346 9.54 -22.28 5.88
C VAL A 346 8.16 -21.71 5.55
N ILE A 347 7.16 -22.04 6.36
CA ILE A 347 5.80 -21.51 6.22
C ILE A 347 5.69 -20.22 7.02
N LEU A 348 5.37 -19.14 6.31
CA LEU A 348 5.39 -17.77 6.84
C LEU A 348 3.98 -17.21 7.02
N PRO A 349 3.72 -16.43 8.09
CA PRO A 349 2.45 -15.75 8.26
C PRO A 349 2.19 -14.69 7.18
N GLU A 350 0.98 -14.13 7.14
CA GLU A 350 0.60 -13.15 6.13
C GLU A 350 1.40 -11.82 6.24
N SER A 351 1.81 -11.46 7.46
CA SER A 351 2.77 -10.39 7.75
C SER A 351 4.09 -11.01 8.21
N ALA A 352 5.02 -11.23 7.29
CA ALA A 352 6.24 -12.01 7.55
C ALA A 352 7.53 -11.29 7.14
N ALA A 353 7.53 -9.97 6.97
CA ALA A 353 8.71 -9.24 6.49
C ALA A 353 9.95 -9.47 7.38
N GLU A 354 9.77 -9.55 8.69
CA GLU A 354 10.86 -9.83 9.63
C GLU A 354 11.28 -11.30 9.63
N VAL A 355 10.33 -12.23 9.80
CA VAL A 355 10.59 -13.68 9.77
C VAL A 355 11.25 -14.11 8.45
N TYR A 356 10.82 -13.56 7.32
CA TYR A 356 11.45 -13.77 6.01
C TYR A 356 12.89 -13.29 5.98
N ARG A 357 13.17 -12.06 6.45
CA ARG A 357 14.53 -11.51 6.49
C ARG A 357 15.45 -12.34 7.36
N ARG A 358 15.00 -12.73 8.56
CA ARG A 358 15.75 -13.60 9.49
C ARG A 358 16.01 -14.97 8.88
N THR A 359 15.00 -15.61 8.30
CA THR A 359 15.14 -16.89 7.57
C THR A 359 16.15 -16.81 6.44
N LYS A 360 16.10 -15.75 5.62
CA LYS A 360 17.00 -15.57 4.48
C LYS A 360 18.42 -15.24 4.90
N ARG A 361 18.60 -14.42 5.93
CA ARG A 361 19.91 -14.20 6.52
C ARG A 361 20.50 -15.52 7.05
N PHE A 362 19.72 -16.28 7.82
CA PHE A 362 20.14 -17.57 8.36
C PHE A 362 20.60 -18.54 7.25
N GLY A 363 19.77 -18.73 6.22
CA GLY A 363 20.06 -19.67 5.13
C GLY A 363 21.18 -19.20 4.20
N ASP A 364 21.08 -17.97 3.70
CA ASP A 364 21.91 -17.48 2.60
C ASP A 364 23.25 -16.89 3.09
N ILE A 365 23.34 -16.44 4.35
CA ILE A 365 24.53 -15.77 4.92
C ILE A 365 25.15 -16.62 6.03
N ASP A 366 24.37 -17.03 7.03
CA ASP A 366 24.96 -17.54 8.27
C ASP A 366 25.29 -19.04 8.23
N GLN A 367 24.47 -19.87 7.57
CA GLN A 367 24.60 -21.33 7.58
C GLN A 367 24.81 -21.99 6.21
N GLY A 368 24.49 -21.29 5.12
CA GLY A 368 24.63 -21.84 3.76
C GLY A 368 23.65 -22.99 3.46
N VAL A 369 22.45 -22.97 4.05
CA VAL A 369 21.40 -23.97 3.81
C VAL A 369 20.30 -23.40 2.91
N VAL A 370 19.82 -24.20 1.97
CA VAL A 370 18.76 -23.77 1.04
C VAL A 370 17.45 -23.56 1.82
N THR A 371 16.87 -22.36 1.68
CA THR A 371 15.58 -22.03 2.28
C THR A 371 14.55 -21.71 1.21
N GLN A 372 13.38 -22.35 1.29
CA GLN A 372 12.23 -22.01 0.46
C GLN A 372 11.10 -21.52 1.35
N CYS A 373 10.66 -20.28 1.16
CA CYS A 373 9.58 -19.70 1.97
C CYS A 373 8.24 -19.78 1.26
N VAL A 374 7.19 -20.14 1.99
CA VAL A 374 5.79 -20.19 1.53
C VAL A 374 4.98 -19.21 2.36
N LYS A 375 4.45 -18.17 1.73
CA LYS A 375 3.54 -17.23 2.41
C LYS A 375 2.17 -17.87 2.58
N TRP A 376 1.81 -18.18 3.82
CA TRP A 376 0.55 -18.82 4.18
C TRP A 376 -0.59 -17.80 4.28
N SER A 377 -1.16 -17.44 3.12
CA SER A 377 -2.35 -16.58 3.05
C SER A 377 -3.63 -17.36 3.38
N ARG A 378 -4.69 -16.64 3.76
CA ARG A 378 -6.03 -17.23 3.93
C ARG A 378 -6.49 -17.99 2.68
N LYS A 379 -6.19 -17.46 1.49
CA LYS A 379 -6.50 -18.11 0.22
C LYS A 379 -5.77 -19.44 0.08
N LEU A 380 -4.46 -19.47 0.35
CA LEU A 380 -3.66 -20.70 0.27
C LEU A 380 -4.14 -21.75 1.26
N ALA A 381 -4.52 -21.36 2.49
CA ALA A 381 -5.08 -22.27 3.48
C ALA A 381 -6.37 -22.95 2.99
N VAL A 382 -7.27 -22.19 2.35
CA VAL A 382 -8.51 -22.71 1.77
C VAL A 382 -8.23 -23.60 0.55
N ASP A 383 -7.33 -23.18 -0.32
CA ASP A 383 -6.97 -23.97 -1.51
C ASP A 383 -6.29 -25.29 -1.10
N ALA A 384 -5.42 -25.27 -0.08
CA ALA A 384 -4.80 -26.46 0.48
C ALA A 384 -5.83 -27.41 1.13
N SER A 385 -6.74 -26.89 1.95
CA SER A 385 -7.76 -27.73 2.62
C SER A 385 -8.73 -28.40 1.64
N GLN A 386 -8.84 -27.87 0.41
CA GLN A 386 -9.70 -28.41 -0.65
C GLN A 386 -8.92 -29.15 -1.75
N GLY A 387 -7.60 -29.31 -1.63
CA GLY A 387 -6.77 -29.96 -2.66
C GLY A 387 -6.67 -29.17 -3.98
N ARG A 388 -6.91 -27.85 -3.93
CA ARG A 388 -6.91 -26.93 -5.08
C ARG A 388 -5.62 -26.13 -5.23
N ALA A 389 -4.60 -26.41 -4.42
CA ALA A 389 -3.31 -25.71 -4.44
C ALA A 389 -2.33 -26.19 -5.55
N ASN A 390 -2.78 -27.01 -6.51
CA ASN A 390 -1.90 -27.67 -7.49
C ASN A 390 -1.04 -26.67 -8.30
N GLN A 391 -1.61 -25.59 -8.83
CA GLN A 391 -0.83 -24.57 -9.54
C GLN A 391 0.25 -23.93 -8.65
N TYR A 392 -0.06 -23.74 -7.37
CA TYR A 392 0.88 -23.20 -6.39
C TYR A 392 2.05 -24.16 -6.17
N HIS A 393 1.78 -25.46 -6.01
CA HIS A 393 2.82 -26.47 -5.88
C HIS A 393 3.72 -26.49 -7.12
N ASN A 394 3.15 -26.53 -8.33
CA ASN A 394 3.94 -26.55 -9.56
C ASN A 394 4.85 -25.33 -9.72
N ASN A 395 4.37 -24.15 -9.34
CA ASN A 395 5.18 -22.93 -9.32
C ASN A 395 6.27 -22.97 -8.23
N LEU A 396 6.00 -23.65 -7.11
CA LEU A 396 6.97 -23.85 -6.03
C LEU A 396 8.09 -24.80 -6.46
N LEU A 397 7.77 -25.86 -7.21
CA LEU A 397 8.75 -26.85 -7.71
C LEU A 397 9.73 -26.30 -8.75
N LEU A 398 9.37 -25.20 -9.41
CA LEU A 398 10.25 -24.51 -10.37
C LEU A 398 11.35 -23.70 -9.69
N LYS A 399 11.23 -23.44 -8.39
CA LYS A 399 12.17 -22.67 -7.57
C LYS A 399 13.11 -23.65 -6.89
#